data_AF-A0A1X0I3E7-F1
#
_entry.id   AF-A0A1X0I3E7-F1
#
_cell.length_a   1.000
_cell.length_b   1.000
_cell.length_c   1.000
_cell.angle_alpha   90.00
_cell.angle_beta   90.00
_cell.angle_gamma   90.00
#
_symmetry.space_group_name_H-M   'P 1'
#
loop_
_entity.id
_entity.type
_entity.pdbx_description
1 polymer ?
#
loop_
_entity_poly.entity_id
_entity_poly.type
_entity_poly.pdbx_seq_one_letter_code
_entity_poly.pdbx_strand_id
1 'polypeptide(L)' 'MANYEAGTELTCGHEGCGCRVRIEVPCHCSGSGEPYRCTCGDELTPVT' A
#
# COMPACT_ATOMS: atom_id res chain seq x y z
N MET A 1 -0.97 -10.17 7.85
CA MET A 1 -1.87 -8.99 7.93
C MET A 1 -1.02 -7.77 7.68
N ALA A 2 -1.29 -7.06 6.59
CA ALA A 2 -0.57 -5.85 6.27
C ALA A 2 -1.22 -4.68 7.01
N ASN A 3 -0.72 -4.34 8.20
CA ASN A 3 -1.12 -3.12 8.89
C ASN A 3 -0.04 -2.07 8.65
N TYR A 4 -0.41 -0.97 8.01
CA TYR A 4 0.52 0.09 7.63
C TYR A 4 0.32 1.29 8.54
N GLU A 5 1.39 1.73 9.18
CA GLU A 5 1.35 2.86 10.10
C GLU A 5 1.40 4.19 9.34
N ALA A 6 0.99 5.27 10.01
CA ALA A 6 1.15 6.61 9.45
C ALA A 6 2.64 6.86 9.13
N GLY A 7 2.91 7.33 7.92
CA GLY A 7 4.26 7.53 7.41
C GLY A 7 4.81 6.37 6.59
N THR A 8 4.20 5.19 6.61
CA THR A 8 4.63 4.08 5.73
C THR A 8 4.47 4.49 4.26
N GLU A 9 5.53 4.30 3.48
CA GLU A 9 5.52 4.51 2.04
C GLU A 9 5.36 3.16 1.34
N LEU A 10 4.45 3.11 0.38
CA LEU A 10 4.18 1.93 -0.43
C LEU A 10 4.48 2.24 -1.90
N THR A 11 4.99 1.24 -2.62
CA THR A 11 5.22 1.27 -4.06
C THR A 11 4.50 0.12 -4.74
N CYS A 12 4.05 0.33 -5.96
CA CYS A 12 3.48 -0.74 -6.77
C CYS A 12 4.55 -1.77 -7.15
N GLY A 13 4.23 -3.06 -7.01
CA GLY A 13 5.09 -4.17 -7.40
C GLY A 13 5.20 -4.39 -8.92
N HIS A 14 4.32 -3.76 -9.71
CA HIS A 14 4.32 -3.90 -11.16
C HIS A 14 5.47 -3.10 -11.81
N GLU A 15 6.31 -3.79 -12.58
CA GLU A 15 7.42 -3.17 -13.31
C GLU A 15 6.90 -2.10 -14.30
N GLY A 16 7.40 -0.88 -14.20
CA GLY A 16 7.02 0.22 -15.07
C GLY A 16 5.76 1.00 -14.65
N CYS A 17 5.03 0.58 -13.61
CA CYS A 17 3.91 1.36 -13.08
C CYS A 17 4.40 2.57 -12.27
N GLY A 18 5.33 2.33 -11.34
CA GLY A 18 6.01 3.39 -10.58
C GLY A 18 5.13 4.17 -9.59
N CYS A 19 3.88 3.74 -9.36
CA CYS A 19 3.01 4.39 -8.38
C CYS A 19 3.59 4.27 -6.96
N ARG A 20 3.61 5.40 -6.24
CA ARG A 20 4.01 5.48 -4.84
C ARG A 20 2.94 6.22 -4.05
N VAL A 21 2.62 5.70 -2.87
CA VAL A 21 1.67 6.31 -1.94
C VAL A 21 2.27 6.36 -0.55
N ARG A 22 1.79 7.27 0.28
CA ARG A 22 2.13 7.36 1.70
C ARG A 22 0.86 7.20 2.51
N ILE A 23 0.93 6.39 3.55
CA ILE A 23 -0.17 6.27 4.51
C ILE A 23 -0.16 7.50 5.41
N GLU A 24 -1.18 8.34 5.31
CA GLU A 24 -1.34 9.49 6.20
C GLU A 24 -2.00 9.08 7.53
N VAL A 25 -3.00 8.20 7.45
CA VAL A 25 -3.74 7.67 8.60
C VAL A 25 -3.94 6.17 8.42
N PRO A 26 -3.67 5.33 9.43
CA PRO A 26 -3.91 3.90 9.36
C PRO A 26 -5.41 3.60 9.17
N CYS A 27 -5.72 2.68 8.26
CA CYS A 27 -7.10 2.21 8.07
C CYS A 27 -7.47 1.23 9.17
N HIS A 28 -8.58 1.47 9.89
CA HIS A 28 -9.06 0.60 10.97
C HIS A 28 -10.38 -0.13 10.61
N CYS A 29 -10.77 -0.11 9.34
CA CYS A 29 -11.98 -0.79 8.87
C CYS A 29 -11.80 -2.32 8.84
N SER A 30 -12.91 -3.06 8.77
CA SER A 30 -12.87 -4.48 8.42
C SER A 30 -12.21 -4.64 7.04
N GLY A 31 -11.07 -5.33 7.00
CA GLY A 31 -10.20 -5.42 5.81
C GLY A 31 -8.88 -4.64 5.93
N SER A 32 -8.63 -3.94 7.04
CA SER A 32 -7.36 -3.26 7.34
C SER A 32 -6.10 -4.14 7.20
N GLY A 33 -6.24 -5.46 7.32
CA GLY A 33 -5.13 -6.39 7.16
C GLY A 33 -4.83 -6.81 5.71
N GLU A 34 -5.63 -6.36 4.75
CA GLU A 34 -5.44 -6.62 3.32
C GLU A 34 -4.45 -5.60 2.72
N PRO A 35 -3.66 -5.99 1.72
CA PRO A 35 -2.75 -5.08 1.04
C PRO A 35 -3.53 -4.05 0.19
N TYR A 36 -3.00 -2.84 0.13
CA TYR A 36 -3.53 -1.84 -0.81
C TYR A 36 -3.25 -2.28 -2.25
N ARG A 37 -4.21 -2.04 -3.13
CA ARG A 37 -4.06 -2.33 -4.56
C ARG A 37 -3.85 -1.05 -5.35
N CYS A 38 -2.92 -1.11 -6.29
CA CYS A 38 -2.76 -0.09 -7.30
C CYS A 38 -3.90 -0.20 -8.32
N THR A 39 -4.21 0.90 -9.01
CA THR A 39 -5.18 0.93 -10.10
C THR A 39 -4.80 -0.01 -11.25
N CYS A 40 -3.51 -0.33 -11.43
CA CYS A 40 -3.07 -1.32 -12.41
C CYS A 40 -3.45 -2.77 -12.05
N GLY A 41 -3.96 -3.01 -10.83
CA GLY A 41 -4.40 -4.31 -10.33
C GLY A 41 -3.40 -5.00 -9.39
N ASP A 42 -2.15 -4.56 -9.39
CA ASP A 42 -1.06 -5.14 -8.59
C ASP A 42 -1.06 -4.61 -7.14
N GLU A 43 -0.29 -5.27 -6.27
CA GLU A 43 -0.23 -4.93 -4.85
C GLU A 43 0.74 -3.76 -4.61
N LEU A 44 0.41 -2.93 -3.62
CA LEU A 44 1.31 -1.92 -3.08
C LEU A 44 2.08 -2.52 -1.91
N THR A 45 3.41 -2.56 -2.02
CA THR A 45 4.32 -3.12 -1.03
C THR A 45 5.16 -2.03 -0.37
N PRO A 46 5.60 -2.19 0.89
CA PRO A 46 6.47 -1.22 1.54
C PRO A 46 7.74 -0.96 0.73
N VAL A 47 8.09 0.32 0.62
CA VAL A 47 9.41 0.71 0.11
C VAL A 47 10.45 0.32 1.17
N THR A 48 11.34 -0.61 0.84
CA THR A 48 12.51 -0.98 1.65
C THR A 48 13.70 -0.08 1.37
#